data_AF-A0A2G4E2M0-F1
#
_entry.id   AF-A0A2G4E2M0-F1
#
_cell.length_a   1.000
_cell.length_b   1.000
_cell.length_c   1.000
_cell.angle_alpha   90.00
_cell.angle_beta   90.00
_cell.angle_gamma   90.00
#
_symmetry.space_group_name_H-M   'P 1'
#
loop_
_entity.id
_entity.type
_entity.pdbx_description
1 polymer ?
#
loop_
_entity_poly.entity_id
_entity_poly.type
_entity_poly.pdbx_seq_one_letter_code
_entity_poly.pdbx_strand_id
1 'polypeptide(L)'
;LYFLAQDIHERASSSHYPYNSLAEAFFHSDVLFRCQRLLRQQGRACRDLSASIQLRQPFIYDDSFAHALNDLRASLEHLRIQSNPAWRGLLRSLRALANNLGTLDRLLSDASNPDALADATDSSLLDRSPRNLKDVWTRLRLQLTPTSLLFRHALRLPLALVIGYIMVHLIHPSQGYWIILTTVFVCQPSYGATRRKLGQRIIGTAIGLTAGWILFDLITTPVLQSMCAVLAGVVFFVNRTTRYTLSTAAITVMILFCFNQVGDGYGVFLPRLLDTLLGSLIAGLAVFLFLPDWQGRRLNKVLANTLSCNSIYLRQIMQQYANGKSDDLAYRLARRNAHNADAALSTTLANMLMEPGHFRKEADVGFRFLVLSHTLLSYLSGLGAHRDAPLPPEVREQLIEGAAASLAASIDEIAQSLAMREPVAVQSDAEEALATSLEQMPEEIDEGQRLVQTQLALICRQLGPLRTLAAHLIKEPVKEPDITDRAA
;
A
#
# COMPACT_ATOMS: atom_id res chain seq x y z
N LEU A 1 19.93 -3.21 -7.93
CA LEU A 1 18.51 -3.18 -8.38
C LEU A 1 17.48 -3.00 -7.26
N TYR A 2 17.50 -3.77 -6.16
CA TYR A 2 16.49 -3.59 -5.07
C TYR A 2 16.53 -2.18 -4.45
N PHE A 3 17.71 -1.70 -4.05
CA PHE A 3 17.87 -0.35 -3.48
C PHE A 3 17.50 0.74 -4.48
N LEU A 4 17.89 0.57 -5.74
CA LEU A 4 17.50 1.45 -6.83
C LEU A 4 15.97 1.58 -6.96
N ALA A 5 15.24 0.47 -6.86
CA ALA A 5 13.77 0.49 -6.89
C ALA A 5 13.18 1.25 -5.69
N GLN A 6 13.80 1.17 -4.51
CA GLN A 6 13.38 1.97 -3.34
C GLN A 6 13.63 3.46 -3.56
N ASP A 7 14.78 3.84 -4.11
CA ASP A 7 15.12 5.24 -4.38
C ASP A 7 14.20 5.84 -5.45
N ILE A 8 13.91 5.08 -6.51
CA ILE A 8 12.92 5.46 -7.52
C ILE A 8 11.54 5.65 -6.88
N HIS A 9 11.12 4.72 -6.00
CA HIS A 9 9.83 4.82 -5.33
C HIS A 9 9.73 6.05 -4.41
N GLU A 10 10.77 6.35 -3.63
CA GLU A 10 10.82 7.52 -2.74
C GLU A 10 10.72 8.82 -3.56
N ARG A 11 11.53 8.94 -4.61
CA ARG A 11 11.52 10.11 -5.49
C ARG A 11 10.20 10.27 -6.25
N ALA A 12 9.59 9.18 -6.68
CA ALA A 12 8.27 9.21 -7.32
C ALA A 12 7.15 9.58 -6.34
N SER A 13 7.30 9.25 -5.06
CA SER A 13 6.31 9.55 -4.00
C SER A 13 6.50 10.93 -3.37
N SER A 14 7.63 11.58 -3.61
CA SER A 14 7.88 12.94 -3.09
C SER A 14 6.90 13.95 -3.68
N SER A 15 6.19 14.67 -2.79
CA SER A 15 5.29 15.75 -3.20
C SER A 15 6.10 17.03 -3.33
N HIS A 16 6.06 17.61 -4.53
CA HIS A 16 6.79 18.83 -4.78
C HIS A 16 5.94 20.04 -4.37
N TYR A 17 4.73 20.29 -4.89
CA TYR A 17 4.05 21.59 -4.68
C TYR A 17 2.53 21.56 -4.94
N PRO A 18 1.76 22.64 -4.64
CA PRO A 18 0.32 22.67 -4.89
C PRO A 18 0.01 22.65 -6.39
N TYR A 19 -0.45 21.49 -6.87
CA TYR A 19 -0.77 21.24 -8.28
C TYR A 19 -1.84 22.19 -8.83
N ASN A 20 -2.83 22.58 -8.01
CA ASN A 20 -3.90 23.48 -8.44
C ASN A 20 -3.35 24.87 -8.79
N SER A 21 -2.51 25.44 -7.93
CA SER A 21 -1.88 26.75 -8.18
C SER A 21 -0.95 26.72 -9.40
N LEU A 22 -0.26 25.59 -9.63
CA LEU A 22 0.55 25.39 -10.82
C LEU A 22 -0.30 25.36 -12.09
N ALA A 23 -1.42 24.62 -12.08
CA ALA A 23 -2.32 24.50 -13.22
C ALA A 23 -2.98 25.85 -13.58
N GLU A 24 -3.41 26.61 -12.58
CA GLU A 24 -4.00 27.94 -12.79
C GLU A 24 -2.98 28.94 -13.34
N ALA A 25 -1.78 29.00 -12.74
CA ALA A 25 -0.76 29.97 -13.13
C ALA A 25 -0.14 29.69 -14.51
N PHE A 26 0.01 28.43 -14.89
CA PHE A 26 0.68 28.01 -16.12
C PHE A 26 -0.26 27.40 -17.16
N PHE A 27 -1.56 27.71 -17.08
CA PHE A 27 -2.58 27.19 -18.01
C PHE A 27 -2.22 27.44 -19.50
N HIS A 28 -1.65 28.61 -19.80
CA HIS A 28 -1.24 29.00 -21.17
C HIS A 28 0.23 28.66 -21.50
N SER A 29 0.89 27.84 -20.69
CA SER A 29 2.29 27.43 -20.89
C SER A 29 2.38 25.92 -21.18
N ASP A 30 3.37 25.54 -21.99
CA ASP A 30 3.64 24.13 -22.29
C ASP A 30 4.42 23.41 -21.17
N VAL A 31 4.85 24.13 -20.13
CA VAL A 31 5.75 23.63 -19.08
C VAL A 31 5.18 22.40 -18.35
N LEU A 32 3.88 22.40 -18.05
CA LEU A 32 3.22 21.27 -17.40
C LEU A 32 3.10 20.05 -18.33
N PHE A 33 2.90 20.27 -19.63
CA PHE A 33 2.89 19.20 -20.62
C PHE A 33 4.27 18.56 -20.78
N ARG A 34 5.34 19.35 -20.73
CA ARG A 34 6.73 18.86 -20.73
C ARG A 34 7.03 18.02 -19.49
N CYS A 35 6.61 18.45 -18.30
CA CYS A 35 6.68 17.63 -17.08
C CYS A 35 5.91 16.30 -17.24
N GLN A 36 4.68 16.35 -17.78
CA GLN A 36 3.87 15.15 -18.02
C GLN A 36 4.55 14.17 -18.98
N ARG A 37 5.18 14.67 -20.06
CA ARG A 37 5.92 13.86 -21.03
C ARG A 37 7.05 13.09 -20.37
N LEU A 38 7.86 13.76 -19.55
CA LEU A 38 8.98 13.14 -18.82
C LEU A 38 8.49 12.06 -17.84
N LEU A 39 7.44 12.36 -17.07
CA LEU A 39 6.81 11.37 -16.18
C LEU A 39 6.33 10.12 -16.93
N ARG A 40 5.73 10.30 -18.12
CA ARG A 40 5.31 9.18 -18.98
C ARG A 40 6.48 8.38 -19.52
N GLN A 41 7.59 9.03 -19.90
CA GLN A 41 8.81 8.35 -20.36
C GLN A 41 9.44 7.51 -19.23
N GLN A 42 9.57 8.06 -18.02
CA GLN A 42 10.04 7.31 -16.85
C GLN A 42 9.13 6.13 -16.53
N GLY A 43 7.81 6.33 -16.58
CA GLY A 43 6.85 5.25 -16.40
C GLY A 43 6.98 4.12 -17.44
N ARG A 44 7.41 4.43 -18.67
CA ARG A 44 7.74 3.40 -19.68
C ARG A 44 9.06 2.71 -19.33
N ALA A 45 10.12 3.46 -19.06
CA ALA A 45 11.42 2.92 -18.68
C ALA A 45 11.34 1.98 -17.46
N CYS A 46 10.55 2.32 -16.43
CA CYS A 46 10.31 1.42 -15.29
C CYS A 46 9.63 0.09 -15.69
N ARG A 47 8.70 0.12 -16.66
CA ARG A 47 8.06 -1.11 -17.17
C ARG A 47 9.03 -1.94 -18.00
N ASP A 48 9.84 -1.29 -18.82
CA ASP A 48 10.84 -1.96 -19.66
C ASP A 48 11.94 -2.59 -18.80
N LEU A 49 12.39 -1.89 -17.75
CA LEU A 49 13.28 -2.44 -16.73
C LEU A 49 12.64 -3.65 -16.02
N SER A 50 11.36 -3.55 -15.64
CA SER A 50 10.66 -4.67 -15.01
C SER A 50 10.55 -5.89 -15.93
N ALA A 51 10.27 -5.69 -17.22
CA ALA A 51 10.24 -6.77 -18.21
C ALA A 51 11.62 -7.39 -18.40
N SER A 52 12.66 -6.57 -18.47
CA SER A 52 14.06 -7.00 -18.58
C SER A 52 14.47 -7.87 -17.38
N ILE A 53 14.12 -7.46 -16.16
CA ILE A 53 14.35 -8.26 -14.94
C ILE A 53 13.61 -9.60 -15.00
N GLN A 54 12.34 -9.59 -15.41
CA GLN A 54 11.51 -10.80 -15.48
C GLN A 54 12.04 -11.80 -16.52
N LEU A 55 12.49 -11.31 -17.67
CA LEU A 55 13.05 -12.10 -18.77
C LEU A 55 14.54 -12.41 -18.58
N ARG A 56 15.19 -11.85 -17.55
CA ARG A 56 16.64 -11.92 -17.30
C ARG A 56 17.46 -11.45 -18.51
N GLN A 57 17.02 -10.35 -19.12
CA GLN A 57 17.66 -9.71 -20.26
C GLN A 57 18.31 -8.38 -19.84
N PRO A 58 19.34 -7.90 -20.57
CA PRO A 58 19.93 -6.60 -20.30
C PRO A 58 18.90 -5.48 -20.53
N PHE A 59 18.88 -4.52 -19.61
CA PHE A 59 18.04 -3.32 -19.73
C PHE A 59 18.75 -2.29 -20.60
N ILE A 60 18.12 -1.90 -21.72
CA ILE A 60 18.63 -0.89 -22.63
C ILE A 60 17.89 0.42 -22.36
N TYR A 61 18.62 1.46 -21.95
CA TYR A 61 18.07 2.78 -21.70
C TYR A 61 18.06 3.64 -22.97
N ASP A 62 17.03 4.46 -23.14
CA ASP A 62 16.86 5.36 -24.30
C ASP A 62 17.26 6.80 -23.94
N ASP A 63 18.18 7.38 -24.72
CA ASP A 63 18.70 8.74 -24.52
C ASP A 63 17.68 9.84 -24.83
N SER A 64 16.49 9.51 -25.36
CA SER A 64 15.44 10.48 -25.67
C SER A 64 14.95 11.28 -24.46
N PHE A 65 15.17 10.80 -23.23
CA PHE A 65 14.84 11.52 -22.01
C PHE A 65 15.69 12.80 -21.84
N ALA A 66 16.99 12.72 -22.11
CA ALA A 66 17.90 13.85 -21.93
C ALA A 66 17.48 15.06 -22.78
N HIS A 67 17.04 14.81 -24.02
CA HIS A 67 16.48 15.84 -24.90
C HIS A 67 15.21 16.46 -24.31
N ALA A 68 14.26 15.64 -23.85
CA ALA A 68 13.01 16.12 -23.26
C ALA A 68 13.23 16.91 -21.95
N LEU A 69 14.28 16.57 -21.18
CA LEU A 69 14.63 17.30 -19.95
C LEU A 69 15.25 18.67 -20.27
N ASN A 70 16.12 18.75 -21.27
CA ASN A 70 16.68 20.02 -21.73
C ASN A 70 15.59 20.96 -22.25
N ASP A 71 14.64 20.40 -22.99
CA ASP A 71 13.41 21.06 -23.44
C ASP A 71 12.58 21.66 -22.29
N LEU A 72 12.42 20.91 -21.18
CA LEU A 72 11.75 21.43 -19.98
C LEU A 72 12.55 22.56 -19.33
N ARG A 73 13.88 22.39 -19.21
CA ARG A 73 14.77 23.42 -18.64
C ARG A 73 14.72 24.72 -19.43
N ALA A 74 14.68 24.63 -20.77
CA ALA A 74 14.53 25.79 -21.64
C ALA A 74 13.17 26.51 -21.44
N SER A 75 12.07 25.77 -21.33
CA SER A 75 10.75 26.35 -21.02
C SER A 75 10.72 27.04 -19.64
N LEU A 76 11.33 26.43 -18.62
CA LEU A 76 11.47 27.03 -17.29
C LEU A 76 12.31 28.31 -17.31
N GLU A 77 13.39 28.32 -18.08
CA GLU A 77 14.24 29.50 -18.21
C GLU A 77 13.52 30.63 -18.94
N HIS A 78 12.76 30.32 -20.00
CA HIS A 78 11.92 31.29 -20.69
C HIS A 78 10.90 31.95 -19.74
N LEU A 79 10.21 31.17 -18.90
CA LEU A 79 9.28 31.70 -17.91
C LEU A 79 9.98 32.52 -16.80
N ARG A 80 11.20 32.13 -16.42
CA ARG A 80 12.01 32.88 -15.45
C ARG A 80 12.34 34.28 -15.95
N ILE A 81 12.74 34.41 -17.22
CA ILE A 81 13.13 35.68 -17.83
C ILE A 81 11.98 36.68 -17.83
N GLN A 82 10.72 36.22 -17.97
CA GLN A 82 9.53 37.08 -17.89
C GLN A 82 9.36 37.77 -16.52
N SER A 83 10.12 37.36 -15.49
CA SER A 83 10.28 38.06 -14.21
C SER A 83 8.99 38.36 -13.44
N ASN A 84 7.93 37.57 -13.67
CA ASN A 84 6.65 37.72 -12.98
C ASN A 84 6.79 37.37 -11.47
N PRO A 85 6.55 38.32 -10.55
CA PRO A 85 6.67 38.07 -9.11
C PRO A 85 5.79 36.92 -8.61
N ALA A 86 4.56 36.80 -9.15
CA ALA A 86 3.61 35.76 -8.76
C ALA A 86 4.11 34.34 -9.11
N TRP A 87 4.96 34.22 -10.14
CA TRP A 87 5.49 32.92 -10.58
C TRP A 87 6.77 32.52 -9.86
N ARG A 88 7.45 33.40 -9.11
CA ARG A 88 8.75 33.07 -8.49
C ARG A 88 8.69 31.85 -7.58
N GLY A 89 7.64 31.70 -6.77
CA GLY A 89 7.42 30.50 -5.95
C GLY A 89 7.13 29.26 -6.80
N LEU A 90 6.26 29.41 -7.80
CA LEU A 90 5.80 28.35 -8.68
C LEU A 90 6.85 27.91 -9.73
N LEU A 91 7.85 28.72 -10.03
CA LEU A 91 8.98 28.33 -10.90
C LEU A 91 10.05 27.58 -10.13
N ARG A 92 10.29 27.95 -8.86
CA ARG A 92 11.15 27.17 -7.96
C ARG A 92 10.63 25.76 -7.79
N SER A 93 9.31 25.61 -7.68
CA SER A 93 8.67 24.31 -7.60
C SER A 93 8.83 23.43 -8.82
N LEU A 94 8.59 24.00 -9.99
CA LEU A 94 8.79 23.28 -11.25
C LEU A 94 10.26 22.94 -11.48
N ARG A 95 11.20 23.79 -11.02
CA ARG A 95 12.63 23.50 -11.06
C ARG A 95 13.01 22.33 -10.14
N ALA A 96 12.46 22.29 -8.92
CA ALA A 96 12.64 21.15 -8.02
C ALA A 96 12.11 19.85 -8.64
N LEU A 97 10.92 19.90 -9.26
CA LEU A 97 10.38 18.75 -10.02
C LEU A 97 11.31 18.35 -11.18
N ALA A 98 11.80 19.30 -11.97
CA ALA A 98 12.73 19.02 -13.08
C ALA A 98 14.04 18.39 -12.58
N ASN A 99 14.57 18.84 -11.44
CA ASN A 99 15.76 18.25 -10.80
C ASN A 99 15.49 16.82 -10.28
N ASN A 100 14.32 16.59 -9.70
CA ASN A 100 13.91 15.25 -9.28
C ASN A 100 13.77 14.30 -10.49
N LEU A 101 13.14 14.75 -11.57
CA LEU A 101 13.02 14.02 -12.82
C LEU A 101 14.40 13.69 -13.42
N GLY A 102 15.31 14.65 -13.48
CA GLY A 102 16.68 14.41 -13.96
C GLY A 102 17.48 13.47 -13.06
N THR A 103 17.14 13.36 -11.77
CA THR A 103 17.81 12.39 -10.89
C THR A 103 17.22 10.99 -11.01
N LEU A 104 15.90 10.87 -11.17
CA LEU A 104 15.23 9.62 -11.52
C LEU A 104 15.76 9.04 -12.84
N ASP A 105 16.01 9.89 -13.82
CA ASP A 105 16.64 9.52 -15.09
C ASP A 105 18.03 8.95 -14.92
N ARG A 106 18.90 9.61 -14.13
CA ARG A 106 20.22 9.07 -13.78
C ARG A 106 20.11 7.70 -13.12
N LEU A 107 19.22 7.54 -12.15
CA LEU A 107 18.99 6.24 -11.50
C LEU A 107 18.55 5.15 -12.50
N LEU A 108 17.66 5.48 -13.44
CA LEU A 108 17.23 4.53 -14.47
C LEU A 108 18.35 4.21 -15.46
N SER A 109 19.13 5.21 -15.88
CA SER A 109 20.32 5.02 -16.71
C SER A 109 21.33 4.12 -16.01
N ASP A 110 21.61 4.34 -14.73
CA ASP A 110 22.54 3.52 -13.95
C ASP A 110 22.04 2.06 -13.80
N ALA A 111 20.72 1.83 -13.90
CA ALA A 111 20.14 0.47 -13.94
C ALA A 111 20.62 -0.36 -15.14
N SER A 112 21.05 0.29 -16.22
CA SER A 112 21.62 -0.39 -17.41
C SER A 112 23.00 -1.00 -17.14
N ASN A 113 23.70 -0.56 -16.08
CA ASN A 113 24.98 -1.10 -15.65
C ASN A 113 24.97 -1.53 -14.17
N PRO A 114 24.36 -2.69 -13.85
CA PRO A 114 24.15 -3.12 -12.47
C PRO A 114 25.45 -3.36 -11.67
N ASP A 115 26.53 -3.76 -12.35
CA ASP A 115 27.79 -4.14 -11.71
C ASP A 115 28.50 -2.91 -11.11
N ALA A 116 28.51 -1.79 -11.83
CA ALA A 116 29.02 -0.51 -11.31
C ALA A 116 28.24 -0.02 -10.08
N LEU A 117 26.95 -0.35 -9.99
CA LEU A 117 26.11 -0.01 -8.83
C LEU A 117 26.45 -0.82 -7.58
N ALA A 118 26.87 -2.08 -7.76
CA ALA A 118 27.17 -3.01 -6.68
C ALA A 118 28.45 -2.63 -5.92
N ASP A 119 29.43 -2.06 -6.62
CA ASP A 119 30.70 -1.63 -6.04
C ASP A 119 30.60 -0.27 -5.30
N ALA A 120 29.58 0.55 -5.61
CA ALA A 120 29.45 1.92 -5.10
C ALA A 120 28.67 2.05 -3.78
N THR A 121 27.94 1.01 -3.35
CA THR A 121 27.02 1.11 -2.19
C THR A 121 27.22 -0.03 -1.19
N ASP A 122 27.06 0.27 0.10
CA ASP A 122 26.97 -0.77 1.13
C ASP A 122 25.79 -1.70 0.82
N SER A 123 26.11 -2.89 0.34
CA SER A 123 25.17 -3.91 -0.12
C SER A 123 24.52 -4.69 1.03
N SER A 124 24.74 -4.29 2.29
CA SER A 124 24.16 -4.95 3.46
C SER A 124 22.62 -4.87 3.44
N LEU A 125 22.01 -5.96 2.99
CA LEU A 125 20.59 -6.21 3.16
C LEU A 125 20.36 -6.69 4.59
N LEU A 126 19.32 -6.17 5.26
CA LEU A 126 18.88 -6.74 6.54
C LEU A 126 18.41 -8.18 6.29
N ASP A 127 19.29 -9.12 6.54
CA ASP A 127 18.96 -10.54 6.46
C ASP A 127 18.01 -10.90 7.60
N ARG A 128 16.74 -11.09 7.23
CA ARG A 128 15.71 -11.57 8.13
C ARG A 128 15.67 -13.10 8.16
N SER A 129 16.58 -13.83 7.54
CA SER A 129 16.62 -15.28 7.68
C SER A 129 16.87 -15.65 9.16
N PRO A 130 16.13 -16.63 9.72
CA PRO A 130 16.45 -17.13 11.05
C PRO A 130 17.80 -17.84 10.98
N ARG A 131 18.79 -17.37 11.74
CA ARG A 131 20.16 -17.92 11.69
C ARG A 131 20.30 -19.18 12.54
N ASN A 132 19.40 -19.38 13.48
CA ASN A 132 19.42 -20.52 14.40
C ASN A 132 18.01 -20.90 14.87
N LEU A 133 17.87 -22.09 15.46
CA LEU A 133 16.59 -22.63 15.94
C LEU A 133 15.96 -21.76 17.03
N LYS A 134 16.78 -21.05 17.82
CA LYS A 134 16.31 -20.11 18.84
C LYS A 134 15.59 -18.93 18.20
N ASP A 135 16.11 -18.39 17.10
CA ASP A 135 15.45 -17.31 16.34
C ASP A 135 14.13 -17.80 15.75
N VAL A 136 14.09 -19.02 15.20
CA VAL A 136 12.85 -19.65 14.70
C VAL A 136 11.82 -19.76 15.82
N TRP A 137 12.20 -20.32 16.97
CA TRP A 137 11.31 -20.48 18.13
C TRP A 137 10.81 -19.14 18.66
N THR A 138 11.69 -18.14 18.73
CA THR A 138 11.34 -16.80 19.21
C THR A 138 10.30 -16.16 18.27
N ARG A 139 10.48 -16.28 16.95
CA ARG A 139 9.53 -15.78 15.96
C ARG A 139 8.20 -16.52 15.99
N LEU A 140 8.21 -17.84 16.16
CA LEU A 140 6.99 -18.62 16.36
C LEU A 140 6.25 -18.15 17.61
N ARG A 141 6.96 -18.02 18.74
CA ARG A 141 6.38 -17.55 20.01
C ARG A 141 5.80 -16.14 19.91
N LEU A 142 6.42 -15.24 19.15
CA LEU A 142 5.88 -13.90 18.88
C LEU A 142 4.57 -13.95 18.09
N GLN A 143 4.39 -14.95 17.22
CA GLN A 143 3.17 -15.15 16.46
C GLN A 143 2.11 -15.95 17.20
N LEU A 144 2.45 -16.73 18.24
CA LEU A 144 1.53 -17.48 19.10
C LEU A 144 0.78 -16.58 20.08
N THR A 145 0.12 -15.55 19.56
CA THR A 145 -0.70 -14.62 20.32
C THR A 145 -2.07 -14.50 19.68
N PRO A 146 -3.16 -14.37 20.47
CA PRO A 146 -4.49 -14.16 19.92
C PRO A 146 -4.59 -12.82 19.19
N THR A 147 -3.58 -11.95 19.24
CA THR A 147 -3.50 -10.71 18.44
C THR A 147 -2.85 -10.93 17.07
N SER A 148 -2.12 -12.02 16.83
CA SER A 148 -1.53 -12.31 15.52
C SER A 148 -2.59 -12.71 14.49
N LEU A 149 -2.54 -12.09 13.31
CA LEU A 149 -3.35 -12.47 12.15
C LEU A 149 -3.07 -13.91 11.70
N LEU A 150 -1.80 -14.32 11.74
CA LEU A 150 -1.39 -15.66 11.32
C LEU A 150 -1.94 -16.72 12.26
N PHE A 151 -1.84 -16.51 13.57
CA PHE A 151 -2.36 -17.44 14.57
C PHE A 151 -3.88 -17.61 14.47
N ARG A 152 -4.61 -16.51 14.32
CA ARG A 152 -6.08 -16.56 14.14
C ARG A 152 -6.48 -17.39 12.94
N HIS A 153 -5.81 -17.19 11.79
CA HIS A 153 -6.11 -17.96 10.59
C HIS A 153 -5.69 -19.43 10.73
N ALA A 154 -4.52 -19.69 11.32
CA ALA A 154 -4.01 -21.03 11.56
C ALA A 154 -4.91 -21.85 12.49
N LEU A 155 -5.67 -21.22 13.40
CA LEU A 155 -6.68 -21.90 14.21
C LEU A 155 -8.02 -22.01 13.48
N ARG A 156 -8.47 -20.92 12.84
CA ARG A 156 -9.78 -20.83 12.17
C ARG A 156 -9.92 -21.83 11.03
N LEU A 157 -8.91 -21.96 10.17
CA LEU A 157 -8.99 -22.80 8.98
C LEU A 157 -9.18 -24.29 9.36
N PRO A 158 -8.35 -24.91 10.23
CA PRO A 158 -8.60 -26.28 10.69
C PRO A 158 -9.99 -26.45 11.33
N LEU A 159 -10.44 -25.50 12.16
CA LEU A 159 -11.76 -25.59 12.78
C LEU A 159 -12.89 -25.58 11.73
N ALA A 160 -12.79 -24.71 10.73
CA ALA A 160 -13.74 -24.66 9.62
C ALA A 160 -13.74 -25.95 8.80
N LEU A 161 -12.57 -26.59 8.61
CA LEU A 161 -12.46 -27.87 7.93
C LEU A 161 -13.04 -29.02 8.74
N VAL A 162 -12.83 -29.04 10.07
CA VAL A 162 -13.47 -30.03 10.95
C VAL A 162 -14.99 -29.90 10.89
N ILE A 163 -15.52 -28.67 10.96
CA ILE A 163 -16.97 -28.43 10.81
C ILE A 163 -17.46 -28.89 9.44
N GLY A 164 -16.73 -28.57 8.37
CA GLY A 164 -17.04 -29.04 7.01
C GLY A 164 -17.04 -30.55 6.90
N TYR A 165 -16.07 -31.23 7.51
CA TYR A 165 -16.00 -32.68 7.54
C TYR A 165 -17.16 -33.32 8.30
N ILE A 166 -17.55 -32.75 9.44
CA ILE A 166 -18.74 -33.17 10.20
C ILE A 166 -20.00 -32.99 9.34
N MET A 167 -20.17 -31.86 8.65
CA MET A 167 -21.32 -31.63 7.78
C MET A 167 -21.41 -32.66 6.65
N VAL A 168 -20.28 -33.04 6.04
CA VAL A 168 -20.23 -34.11 5.03
C VAL A 168 -20.75 -35.43 5.59
N HIS A 169 -20.40 -35.78 6.83
CA HIS A 169 -20.87 -37.01 7.49
C HIS A 169 -22.33 -36.96 7.95
N LEU A 170 -22.90 -35.77 8.14
CA LEU A 170 -24.31 -35.65 8.51
C LEU A 170 -25.23 -35.67 7.28
N ILE A 171 -24.87 -34.91 6.25
CA ILE A 171 -25.70 -34.72 5.05
C ILE A 171 -25.52 -35.87 4.04
N HIS A 172 -24.38 -36.57 4.08
CA HIS A 172 -23.99 -37.60 3.11
C HIS A 172 -24.09 -37.13 1.64
N PRO A 173 -23.50 -35.97 1.28
CA PRO A 173 -23.55 -35.47 -0.10
C PRO A 173 -22.72 -36.35 -1.04
N SER A 174 -23.20 -36.51 -2.27
CA SER A 174 -22.54 -37.34 -3.30
C SER A 174 -21.10 -36.89 -3.61
N GLN A 175 -20.82 -35.59 -3.53
CA GLN A 175 -19.52 -34.99 -3.86
C GLN A 175 -18.96 -34.15 -2.67
N GLY A 176 -19.08 -34.65 -1.44
CA GLY A 176 -18.79 -33.89 -0.21
C GLY A 176 -17.40 -33.25 -0.09
N TYR A 177 -16.40 -33.72 -0.84
CA TYR A 177 -15.09 -33.06 -0.91
C TYR A 177 -15.16 -31.63 -1.49
N TRP A 178 -16.20 -31.28 -2.26
CA TRP A 178 -16.41 -29.90 -2.74
C TRP A 178 -16.72 -28.92 -1.63
N ILE A 179 -17.39 -29.35 -0.56
CA ILE A 179 -17.64 -28.52 0.62
C ILE A 179 -16.30 -28.16 1.25
N ILE A 180 -15.47 -29.17 1.55
CA ILE A 180 -14.15 -28.99 2.17
C ILE A 180 -13.26 -28.11 1.28
N LEU A 181 -13.18 -28.41 -0.01
CA LEU A 181 -12.37 -27.65 -0.97
C LEU A 181 -12.83 -26.19 -1.07
N THR A 182 -14.15 -25.96 -1.08
CA THR A 182 -14.70 -24.61 -1.11
C THR A 182 -14.39 -23.86 0.17
N THR A 183 -14.51 -24.50 1.34
CA THR A 183 -14.14 -23.90 2.63
C THR A 183 -12.67 -23.45 2.63
N VAL A 184 -11.74 -24.28 2.14
CA VAL A 184 -10.31 -23.90 2.02
C VAL A 184 -10.12 -22.67 1.14
N PHE A 185 -10.74 -22.64 -0.05
CA PHE A 185 -10.53 -21.54 -0.98
C PHE A 185 -11.21 -20.23 -0.56
N VAL A 186 -12.35 -20.32 0.13
CA VAL A 186 -13.11 -19.16 0.59
C VAL A 186 -12.54 -18.59 1.88
N CYS A 187 -12.09 -19.44 2.81
CA CYS A 187 -11.55 -19.00 4.10
C CYS A 187 -10.19 -18.29 3.90
N GLN A 188 -10.17 -16.98 4.09
CA GLN A 188 -8.98 -16.15 3.99
C GLN A 188 -8.58 -15.60 5.38
N PRO A 189 -7.37 -15.04 5.53
CA PRO A 189 -6.90 -14.50 6.80
C PRO A 189 -7.78 -13.38 7.38
N SER A 190 -8.30 -12.48 6.52
CA SER A 190 -9.13 -11.34 6.94
C SER A 190 -10.61 -11.54 6.60
N TYR A 191 -11.49 -10.87 7.36
CA TYR A 191 -12.94 -10.87 7.12
C TYR A 191 -13.29 -10.38 5.71
N GLY A 192 -12.74 -9.23 5.30
CA GLY A 192 -12.96 -8.64 3.99
C GLY A 192 -12.51 -9.55 2.84
N ALA A 193 -11.36 -10.22 2.99
CA ALA A 193 -10.86 -11.17 2.00
C ALA A 193 -11.77 -12.40 1.87
N THR A 194 -12.23 -12.96 2.99
CA THR A 194 -13.16 -14.10 3.01
C THR A 194 -14.50 -13.72 2.37
N ARG A 195 -15.07 -12.57 2.74
CA ARG A 195 -16.33 -12.07 2.16
C ARG A 195 -16.22 -11.86 0.65
N ARG A 196 -15.10 -11.28 0.18
CA ARG A 196 -14.83 -11.12 -1.25
C ARG A 196 -14.73 -12.47 -1.96
N LYS A 197 -13.95 -13.41 -1.42
CA LYS A 197 -13.78 -14.75 -2.00
C LYS A 197 -15.09 -15.54 -2.01
N LEU A 198 -15.90 -15.42 -0.96
CA LEU A 198 -17.23 -15.99 -0.86
C LEU A 198 -18.11 -15.52 -2.02
N GLY A 199 -18.26 -14.21 -2.19
CA GLY A 199 -19.07 -13.65 -3.28
C GLY A 199 -18.55 -14.06 -4.67
N GLN A 200 -17.24 -13.98 -4.87
CA GLN A 200 -16.63 -14.39 -6.14
C GLN A 200 -16.81 -15.89 -6.44
N ARG A 201 -16.78 -16.75 -5.40
CA ARG A 201 -16.99 -18.19 -5.54
C ARG A 201 -18.42 -18.51 -5.91
N ILE A 202 -19.39 -17.93 -5.20
CA ILE A 202 -20.83 -18.15 -5.46
C ILE A 202 -21.20 -17.65 -6.86
N ILE A 203 -20.84 -16.40 -7.20
CA ILE A 203 -21.13 -15.81 -8.52
C ILE A 203 -20.41 -16.58 -9.62
N GLY A 204 -19.13 -16.93 -9.41
CA GLY A 204 -18.36 -17.68 -10.39
C GLY A 204 -18.94 -19.07 -10.65
N THR A 205 -19.32 -19.80 -9.60
CA THR A 205 -19.98 -21.11 -9.76
C THR A 205 -21.32 -20.95 -10.47
N ALA A 206 -22.15 -19.98 -10.11
CA ALA A 206 -23.44 -19.75 -10.77
C ALA A 206 -23.29 -19.47 -12.28
N ILE A 207 -22.32 -18.61 -12.65
CA ILE A 207 -21.99 -18.34 -14.06
C ILE A 207 -21.50 -19.62 -14.75
N GLY A 208 -20.61 -20.38 -14.11
CA GLY A 208 -20.07 -21.61 -14.68
C GLY A 208 -21.12 -22.71 -14.86
N LEU A 209 -22.04 -22.85 -13.91
CA LEU A 209 -23.19 -23.74 -14.03
C LEU A 209 -24.10 -23.29 -15.18
N THR A 210 -24.50 -22.02 -15.22
CA THR A 210 -25.37 -21.50 -16.30
C THR A 210 -24.73 -21.69 -17.68
N ALA A 211 -23.44 -21.38 -17.81
CA ALA A 211 -22.69 -21.58 -19.06
C ALA A 211 -22.59 -23.06 -19.42
N GLY A 212 -22.30 -23.93 -18.45
CA GLY A 212 -22.25 -25.38 -18.67
C GLY A 212 -23.59 -25.95 -19.14
N TRP A 213 -24.70 -25.51 -18.53
CA TRP A 213 -26.05 -25.92 -18.93
C TRP A 213 -26.34 -25.55 -20.39
N ILE A 214 -26.12 -24.29 -20.78
CA ILE A 214 -26.31 -23.83 -22.16
C ILE A 214 -25.40 -24.63 -23.12
N LEU A 215 -24.13 -24.79 -22.76
CA LEU A 215 -23.17 -25.46 -23.63
C LEU A 215 -23.43 -26.95 -23.81
N PHE A 216 -24.05 -27.62 -22.84
CA PHE A 216 -24.40 -29.04 -22.97
C PHE A 216 -25.41 -29.30 -24.08
N ASP A 217 -26.39 -28.41 -24.26
CA ASP A 217 -27.38 -28.52 -25.33
C ASP A 217 -26.75 -28.26 -26.71
N LEU A 218 -25.74 -27.40 -26.78
CA LEU A 218 -25.05 -27.07 -28.03
C LEU A 218 -23.96 -28.10 -28.40
N ILE A 219 -23.36 -28.77 -27.42
CA ILE A 219 -22.13 -29.55 -27.57
C ILE A 219 -22.34 -30.99 -27.13
N THR A 220 -22.82 -31.80 -28.07
CA THR A 220 -23.13 -33.23 -27.84
C THR A 220 -21.97 -34.16 -28.16
N THR A 221 -20.99 -33.72 -28.97
CA THR A 221 -19.88 -34.57 -29.41
C THR A 221 -18.79 -34.67 -28.34
N PRO A 222 -18.35 -35.88 -27.91
CA PRO A 222 -17.36 -36.05 -26.84
C PRO A 222 -16.04 -35.31 -27.08
N VAL A 223 -15.53 -35.33 -28.32
CA VAL A 223 -14.28 -34.63 -28.69
C VAL A 223 -14.42 -33.11 -28.46
N LEU A 224 -15.56 -32.53 -28.84
CA LEU A 224 -15.81 -31.11 -28.67
C LEU A 224 -15.98 -30.75 -27.18
N GLN A 225 -16.59 -31.64 -26.38
CA GLN A 225 -16.63 -31.50 -24.93
C GLN A 225 -15.24 -31.51 -24.31
N SER A 226 -14.35 -32.42 -24.74
CA SER A 226 -12.95 -32.44 -24.27
C SER A 226 -12.22 -31.16 -24.65
N MET A 227 -12.40 -30.65 -25.87
CA MET A 227 -11.81 -29.36 -26.30
C MET A 227 -12.32 -28.19 -25.46
N CYS A 228 -13.62 -28.13 -25.18
CA CYS A 228 -14.20 -27.12 -24.30
C CYS A 228 -13.68 -27.22 -22.87
N ALA A 229 -13.53 -28.44 -22.33
CA ALA A 229 -12.94 -28.66 -21.02
C ALA A 229 -11.48 -28.16 -20.96
N VAL A 230 -10.67 -28.49 -21.98
CA VAL A 230 -9.27 -28.01 -22.07
C VAL A 230 -9.23 -26.48 -22.14
N LEU A 231 -10.04 -25.86 -23.00
CA LEU A 231 -10.11 -24.40 -23.11
C LEU A 231 -10.51 -23.75 -21.78
N ALA A 232 -11.52 -24.29 -21.10
CA ALA A 232 -11.94 -23.82 -19.79
C ALA A 232 -10.82 -24.00 -18.73
N GLY A 233 -10.07 -25.10 -18.79
CA GLY A 233 -8.88 -25.33 -17.97
C GLY A 233 -7.79 -24.28 -18.19
N VAL A 234 -7.48 -23.94 -19.46
CA VAL A 234 -6.53 -22.87 -19.79
C VAL A 234 -7.01 -21.53 -19.22
N VAL A 235 -8.29 -21.18 -19.41
CA VAL A 235 -8.88 -19.96 -18.86
C VAL A 235 -8.77 -19.94 -17.33
N PHE A 236 -8.99 -21.07 -16.65
CA PHE A 236 -8.81 -21.20 -15.22
C PHE A 236 -7.37 -20.88 -14.78
N PHE A 237 -6.37 -21.53 -15.39
CA PHE A 237 -4.96 -21.37 -15.00
C PHE A 237 -4.43 -19.96 -15.25
N VAL A 238 -4.81 -19.34 -16.38
CA VAL A 238 -4.44 -17.96 -16.72
C VAL A 238 -5.03 -16.95 -15.73
N ASN A 239 -6.27 -17.19 -15.25
CA ASN A 239 -7.01 -16.21 -14.45
C ASN A 239 -7.04 -16.48 -12.93
N ARG A 240 -6.46 -17.59 -12.45
CA ARG A 240 -6.58 -18.02 -11.04
C ARG A 240 -6.09 -16.99 -10.01
N THR A 241 -5.10 -16.18 -10.37
CA THR A 241 -4.50 -15.15 -9.49
C THR A 241 -5.09 -13.75 -9.70
N THR A 242 -5.62 -13.45 -10.88
CA THR A 242 -6.06 -12.10 -11.28
C THR A 242 -7.59 -11.93 -11.22
N ARG A 243 -8.33 -12.87 -11.82
CA ARG A 243 -9.79 -12.81 -11.99
C ARG A 243 -10.45 -14.07 -11.43
N TYR A 244 -10.51 -14.15 -10.10
CA TYR A 244 -10.99 -15.35 -9.38
C TYR A 244 -12.43 -15.77 -9.73
N THR A 245 -13.35 -14.82 -10.00
CA THR A 245 -14.73 -15.15 -10.44
C THR A 245 -14.71 -15.89 -11.78
N LEU A 246 -13.96 -15.37 -12.77
CA LEU A 246 -13.82 -15.98 -14.09
C LEU A 246 -13.13 -17.35 -14.00
N SER A 247 -12.09 -17.45 -13.18
CA SER A 247 -11.39 -18.71 -12.90
C SER A 247 -12.34 -19.75 -12.29
N THR A 248 -13.21 -19.35 -11.34
CA THR A 248 -14.21 -20.22 -10.73
C THR A 248 -15.28 -20.67 -11.72
N ALA A 249 -15.74 -19.79 -12.60
CA ALA A 249 -16.67 -20.17 -13.68
C ALA A 249 -16.02 -21.19 -14.62
N ALA A 250 -14.80 -20.93 -15.06
CA ALA A 250 -14.06 -21.77 -15.99
C ALA A 250 -13.78 -23.17 -15.41
N ILE A 251 -13.31 -23.28 -14.16
CA ILE A 251 -13.10 -24.61 -13.53
C ILE A 251 -14.42 -25.37 -13.36
N THR A 252 -15.53 -24.67 -13.11
CA THR A 252 -16.85 -25.30 -12.98
C THR A 252 -17.30 -25.86 -14.32
N VAL A 253 -17.18 -25.09 -15.40
CA VAL A 253 -17.47 -25.58 -16.78
C VAL A 253 -16.58 -26.77 -17.14
N MET A 254 -15.28 -26.69 -16.84
CA MET A 254 -14.35 -27.80 -17.08
C MET A 254 -14.80 -29.07 -16.38
N ILE A 255 -15.11 -28.99 -15.08
CA ILE A 255 -15.56 -30.14 -14.29
C ILE A 255 -16.88 -30.69 -14.85
N LEU A 256 -17.84 -29.83 -15.19
CA LEU A 256 -19.11 -30.25 -15.78
C LEU A 256 -18.89 -31.08 -17.05
N PHE A 257 -18.06 -30.62 -17.99
CA PHE A 257 -17.74 -31.39 -19.20
C PHE A 257 -17.02 -32.72 -18.90
N CYS A 258 -16.18 -32.78 -17.86
CA CYS A 258 -15.57 -34.04 -17.44
C CYS A 258 -16.62 -35.04 -16.93
N PHE A 259 -17.59 -34.59 -16.13
CA PHE A 259 -18.68 -35.45 -15.63
C PHE A 259 -19.66 -35.83 -16.74
N ASN A 260 -19.94 -34.93 -17.68
CA ASN A 260 -20.84 -35.23 -18.81
C ASN A 260 -20.30 -36.35 -19.70
N GLN A 261 -18.97 -36.42 -19.89
CA GLN A 261 -18.34 -37.51 -20.64
C GLN A 261 -18.52 -38.89 -20.00
N VAL A 262 -18.74 -38.93 -18.67
CA VAL A 262 -18.98 -40.19 -17.92
C VAL A 262 -20.49 -40.44 -17.74
N GLY A 263 -21.35 -39.60 -18.32
CA GLY A 263 -22.81 -39.75 -18.30
C GLY A 263 -23.51 -39.14 -17.07
N ASP A 264 -22.79 -38.44 -16.19
CA ASP A 264 -23.33 -37.83 -14.95
C ASP A 264 -23.27 -36.29 -14.98
N GLY A 265 -23.38 -35.70 -16.19
CA GLY A 265 -23.24 -34.24 -16.36
C GLY A 265 -24.31 -33.44 -15.62
N TYR A 266 -25.58 -33.79 -15.82
CA TYR A 266 -26.72 -33.08 -15.23
C TYR A 266 -26.89 -33.32 -13.73
N GLY A 267 -26.51 -34.50 -13.23
CA GLY A 267 -26.59 -34.87 -11.81
C GLY A 267 -25.69 -34.02 -10.90
N VAL A 268 -24.68 -33.35 -11.48
CA VAL A 268 -23.67 -32.59 -10.75
C VAL A 268 -24.07 -31.12 -10.48
N PHE A 269 -25.03 -30.56 -11.23
CA PHE A 269 -25.36 -29.13 -11.11
C PHE A 269 -25.83 -28.73 -9.72
N LEU A 270 -26.83 -29.45 -9.20
CA LEU A 270 -27.42 -29.17 -7.90
C LEU A 270 -26.44 -29.45 -6.75
N PRO A 271 -25.76 -30.60 -6.68
CA PRO A 271 -24.69 -30.83 -5.70
C PRO A 271 -23.64 -29.74 -5.72
N ARG A 272 -23.18 -29.33 -6.92
CA ARG A 272 -22.13 -28.30 -7.04
C ARG A 272 -22.56 -26.95 -6.49
N LEU A 273 -23.81 -26.55 -6.72
CA LEU A 273 -24.36 -25.31 -6.18
C LEU A 273 -24.47 -25.38 -4.66
N LEU A 274 -25.09 -26.44 -4.13
CA LEU A 274 -25.32 -26.62 -2.70
C LEU A 274 -24.00 -26.74 -1.92
N ASP A 275 -23.05 -27.54 -2.42
CA ASP A 275 -21.73 -27.71 -1.80
C ASP A 275 -20.94 -26.39 -1.77
N THR A 276 -21.07 -25.59 -2.83
CA THR A 276 -20.44 -24.27 -2.90
C THR A 276 -21.06 -23.32 -1.86
N LEU A 277 -22.38 -23.30 -1.74
CA LEU A 277 -23.09 -22.48 -0.76
C LEU A 277 -22.75 -22.92 0.67
N LEU A 278 -22.73 -24.22 0.94
CA LEU A 278 -22.42 -24.76 2.26
C LEU A 278 -20.97 -24.49 2.67
N GLY A 279 -20.00 -24.77 1.80
CA GLY A 279 -18.58 -24.47 2.10
C GLY A 279 -18.33 -22.97 2.27
N SER A 280 -19.01 -22.15 1.47
CA SER A 280 -18.99 -20.69 1.61
C SER A 280 -19.58 -20.21 2.93
N LEU A 281 -20.72 -20.78 3.34
CA LEU A 281 -21.39 -20.49 4.60
C LEU A 281 -20.49 -20.85 5.78
N ILE A 282 -19.88 -22.04 5.77
CA ILE A 282 -18.96 -22.49 6.82
C ILE A 282 -17.78 -21.53 6.94
N ALA A 283 -17.15 -21.14 5.82
CA ALA A 283 -16.05 -20.19 5.83
C ALA A 283 -16.48 -18.80 6.34
N GLY A 284 -17.67 -18.34 5.96
CA GLY A 284 -18.25 -17.07 6.43
C GLY A 284 -18.54 -17.09 7.94
N LEU A 285 -19.16 -18.16 8.44
CA LEU A 285 -19.42 -18.34 9.87
C LEU A 285 -18.11 -18.47 10.65
N ALA A 286 -17.13 -19.19 10.13
CA ALA A 286 -15.85 -19.37 10.79
C ALA A 286 -15.09 -18.04 10.96
N VAL A 287 -15.12 -17.17 9.94
CA VAL A 287 -14.47 -15.86 10.01
C VAL A 287 -15.20 -14.89 10.94
N PHE A 288 -16.50 -15.09 11.14
CA PHE A 288 -17.34 -14.28 12.02
C PHE A 288 -17.29 -14.74 13.49
N LEU A 289 -17.28 -16.05 13.74
CA LEU A 289 -17.38 -16.63 15.09
C LEU A 289 -16.02 -16.92 15.73
N PHE A 290 -15.04 -17.42 14.96
CA PHE A 290 -13.75 -17.84 15.52
C PHE A 290 -12.70 -16.72 15.44
N LEU A 291 -12.48 -16.07 16.59
CA LEU A 291 -11.51 -14.98 16.79
C LEU A 291 -11.59 -13.92 15.67
N PRO A 292 -12.74 -13.23 15.52
CA PRO A 292 -12.88 -12.21 14.49
C PRO A 292 -11.85 -11.10 14.71
N ASP A 293 -11.19 -10.68 13.62
CA ASP A 293 -10.26 -9.55 13.64
C ASP A 293 -10.87 -8.34 12.97
N TRP A 294 -11.59 -7.56 13.77
CA TRP A 294 -12.14 -6.28 13.35
C TRP A 294 -11.03 -5.24 13.28
N GLN A 295 -10.70 -4.83 12.06
CA GLN A 295 -9.66 -3.85 11.77
C GLN A 295 -9.97 -2.51 12.46
N GLY A 296 -11.25 -2.13 12.58
CA GLY A 296 -11.66 -0.92 13.31
C GLY A 296 -11.12 -0.88 14.75
N ARG A 297 -11.07 -2.02 15.47
CA ARG A 297 -10.55 -2.06 16.85
C ARG A 297 -9.06 -1.76 16.94
N ARG A 298 -8.30 -1.99 15.87
CA ARG A 298 -6.86 -1.78 15.79
C ARG A 298 -6.48 -0.49 15.08
N LEU A 299 -7.45 0.25 14.53
CA LEU A 299 -7.20 1.45 13.73
C LEU A 299 -6.26 2.41 14.47
N ASN A 300 -6.56 2.75 15.72
CA ASN A 300 -5.71 3.58 16.58
C ASN A 300 -4.25 3.09 16.69
N LYS A 301 -4.03 1.77 16.81
CA LYS A 301 -2.67 1.19 16.88
C LYS A 301 -1.94 1.26 15.52
N VAL A 302 -2.65 1.06 14.42
CA VAL A 302 -2.08 1.15 13.07
C VAL A 302 -1.72 2.61 12.74
N LEU A 303 -2.59 3.56 13.09
CA LEU A 303 -2.33 5.00 12.97
C LEU A 303 -1.13 5.42 13.82
N ALA A 304 -1.10 5.02 15.09
CA ALA A 304 0.03 5.27 15.99
C ALA A 304 1.36 4.73 15.44
N ASN A 305 1.37 3.48 14.97
CA ASN A 305 2.56 2.88 14.38
C ASN A 305 3.02 3.63 13.11
N THR A 306 2.08 4.14 12.31
CA THR A 306 2.38 4.93 11.10
C THR A 306 3.06 6.25 11.46
N LEU A 307 2.51 6.99 12.43
CA LEU A 307 3.13 8.22 12.93
C LEU A 307 4.50 7.97 13.57
N SER A 308 4.63 6.94 14.40
CA SER A 308 5.92 6.58 15.02
C SER A 308 6.98 6.23 13.97
N CYS A 309 6.63 5.49 12.92
CA CYS A 309 7.55 5.21 11.81
C CYS A 309 7.95 6.50 11.06
N ASN A 310 7.01 7.42 10.82
CA ASN A 310 7.29 8.71 10.19
C ASN A 310 8.21 9.59 11.05
N SER A 311 8.01 9.59 12.37
CA SER A 311 8.85 10.31 13.34
C SER A 311 10.28 9.76 13.39
N ILE A 312 10.45 8.43 13.43
CA ILE A 312 11.76 7.78 13.33
C ILE A 312 12.41 8.13 11.98
N TYR A 313 11.62 8.15 10.89
CA TYR A 313 12.14 8.50 9.58
C TYR A 313 12.64 9.96 9.52
N LEU A 314 11.87 10.91 10.05
CA LEU A 314 12.28 12.32 10.17
C LEU A 314 13.64 12.45 10.88
N ARG A 315 13.80 11.78 12.04
CA ARG A 315 15.07 11.81 12.79
C ARG A 315 16.24 11.27 11.99
N GLN A 316 16.06 10.18 11.26
CA GLN A 316 17.10 9.60 10.41
C GLN A 316 17.46 10.51 9.23
N ILE A 317 16.48 11.19 8.62
CA ILE A 317 16.74 12.18 7.58
C ILE A 317 17.58 13.34 8.14
N MET A 318 17.21 13.87 9.31
CA MET A 318 17.93 14.97 9.95
C MET A 318 19.37 14.59 10.33
N GLN A 319 19.62 13.35 10.76
CA GLN A 319 20.99 12.88 11.02
C GLN A 319 21.88 12.97 9.77
N GLN A 320 21.33 12.76 8.57
CA GLN A 320 22.09 12.90 7.33
C GLN A 320 22.32 14.35 6.91
N TYR A 321 21.38 15.26 7.20
CA TYR A 321 21.64 16.70 7.04
C TYR A 321 22.71 17.22 8.02
N ALA A 322 22.87 16.56 9.19
CA ALA A 322 23.88 16.92 10.18
C ALA A 322 25.28 16.39 9.86
N ASN A 323 25.37 15.12 9.43
CA ASN A 323 26.64 14.37 9.31
C ASN A 323 27.06 14.09 7.86
N GLY A 324 26.25 14.51 6.89
CA GLY A 324 26.40 14.15 5.49
C GLY A 324 25.60 12.89 5.12
N LYS A 325 25.36 12.74 3.82
CA LYS A 325 24.59 11.63 3.28
C LYS A 325 25.32 10.30 3.50
N SER A 326 24.69 9.42 4.26
CA SER A 326 25.11 8.03 4.42
C SER A 326 23.87 7.15 4.24
N ASP A 327 23.83 6.33 3.19
CA ASP A 327 22.74 5.37 2.98
C ASP A 327 22.85 4.18 3.93
N ASP A 328 23.05 4.43 5.22
CA ASP A 328 23.28 3.39 6.22
C ASP A 328 22.05 2.52 6.46
N LEU A 329 22.26 1.41 7.15
CA LEU A 329 21.19 0.46 7.43
C LEU A 329 20.04 1.11 8.23
N ALA A 330 20.34 2.02 9.16
CA ALA A 330 19.34 2.66 10.02
C ALA A 330 18.37 3.53 9.21
N TYR A 331 18.90 4.38 8.32
CA TYR A 331 18.10 5.17 7.41
C TYR A 331 17.28 4.32 6.45
N ARG A 332 17.90 3.32 5.79
CA ARG A 332 17.20 2.41 4.86
C ARG A 332 16.05 1.69 5.55
N LEU A 333 16.23 1.27 6.81
CA LEU A 333 15.19 0.62 7.60
C LEU A 333 14.07 1.59 7.97
N ALA A 334 14.40 2.81 8.42
CA ALA A 334 13.41 3.82 8.77
C ALA A 334 12.54 4.20 7.58
N ARG A 335 13.16 4.49 6.43
CA ARG A 335 12.48 4.76 5.15
C ARG A 335 11.52 3.63 4.78
N ARG A 336 12.02 2.40 4.74
CA ARG A 336 11.21 1.22 4.40
C ARG A 336 10.04 1.02 5.37
N ASN A 337 10.27 1.20 6.66
CA ASN A 337 9.25 1.00 7.68
C ASN A 337 8.14 2.06 7.58
N ALA A 338 8.48 3.32 7.28
CA ALA A 338 7.50 4.38 7.06
C ALA A 338 6.56 4.07 5.87
N HIS A 339 7.12 3.73 4.69
CA HIS A 339 6.31 3.34 3.53
C HIS A 339 5.49 2.06 3.78
N ASN A 340 6.05 1.07 4.48
CA ASN A 340 5.31 -0.14 4.83
C ASN A 340 4.15 0.14 5.80
N ALA A 341 4.34 1.07 6.75
CA ALA A 341 3.30 1.45 7.69
C ALA A 341 2.16 2.19 6.98
N ASP A 342 2.46 3.10 6.06
CA ASP A 342 1.47 3.79 5.22
C ASP A 342 0.66 2.81 4.35
N ALA A 343 1.35 1.85 3.70
CA ALA A 343 0.70 0.79 2.92
C ALA A 343 -0.17 -0.13 3.80
N ALA A 344 0.28 -0.43 5.02
CA ALA A 344 -0.49 -1.20 5.99
C ALA A 344 -1.73 -0.44 6.46
N LEU A 345 -1.64 0.86 6.68
CA LEU A 345 -2.77 1.73 7.02
C LEU A 345 -3.82 1.75 5.90
N SER A 346 -3.40 1.98 4.66
CA SER A 346 -4.26 1.95 3.48
C SER A 346 -4.98 0.59 3.34
N THR A 347 -4.25 -0.51 3.50
CA THR A 347 -4.81 -1.87 3.46
C THR A 347 -5.81 -2.12 4.59
N THR A 348 -5.52 -1.63 5.79
CA THR A 348 -6.39 -1.75 6.98
C THR A 348 -7.72 -1.03 6.75
N LEU A 349 -7.67 0.21 6.25
CA LEU A 349 -8.87 1.00 5.94
C LEU A 349 -9.70 0.40 4.80
N ALA A 350 -9.05 -0.07 3.73
CA ALA A 350 -9.73 -0.76 2.64
C ALA A 350 -10.46 -2.03 3.12
N ASN A 351 -9.86 -2.79 4.04
CA ASN A 351 -10.49 -3.96 4.63
C ASN A 351 -11.64 -3.58 5.58
N MET A 352 -11.50 -2.50 6.35
CA MET A 352 -12.52 -1.98 7.27
C MET A 352 -13.83 -1.63 6.55
N LEU A 353 -13.77 -1.11 5.33
CA LEU A 353 -14.96 -0.87 4.49
C LEU A 353 -15.80 -2.12 4.21
N MET A 354 -15.19 -3.31 4.31
CA MET A 354 -15.86 -4.58 4.08
C MET A 354 -16.49 -5.17 5.35
N GLU A 355 -16.20 -4.62 6.53
CA GLU A 355 -16.70 -5.10 7.83
C GLU A 355 -18.17 -4.70 8.08
N PRO A 356 -18.87 -5.26 9.09
CA PRO A 356 -20.21 -4.82 9.49
C PRO A 356 -20.27 -3.35 9.94
N GLY A 357 -21.45 -2.72 9.82
CA GLY A 357 -21.62 -1.26 9.95
C GLY A 357 -21.08 -0.63 11.24
N HIS A 358 -21.17 -1.31 12.38
CA HIS A 358 -20.62 -0.81 13.65
C HIS A 358 -19.09 -0.62 13.62
N PHE A 359 -18.37 -1.40 12.81
CA PHE A 359 -16.92 -1.30 12.62
C PHE A 359 -16.52 -0.35 11.48
N ARG A 360 -17.48 0.22 10.74
CA ARG A 360 -17.22 1.19 9.65
C ARG A 360 -17.26 2.65 10.10
N LYS A 361 -17.78 2.94 11.30
CA LYS A 361 -18.06 4.32 11.75
C LYS A 361 -16.85 5.24 11.65
N GLU A 362 -15.68 4.74 12.03
CA GLU A 362 -14.42 5.49 12.03
C GLU A 362 -13.72 5.49 10.66
N ALA A 363 -14.26 4.83 9.63
CA ALA A 363 -13.58 4.67 8.35
C ALA A 363 -13.36 6.01 7.62
N ASP A 364 -14.35 6.92 7.63
CA ASP A 364 -14.22 8.24 6.98
C ASP A 364 -13.08 9.05 7.62
N VAL A 365 -13.06 9.12 8.95
CA VAL A 365 -12.02 9.79 9.73
C VAL A 365 -10.66 9.15 9.48
N GLY A 366 -10.62 7.81 9.41
CA GLY A 366 -9.43 7.05 9.06
C GLY A 366 -8.91 7.36 7.64
N PHE A 367 -9.79 7.52 6.64
CA PHE A 367 -9.38 7.92 5.28
C PHE A 367 -8.85 9.35 5.23
N ARG A 368 -9.47 10.29 5.95
CA ARG A 368 -8.93 11.65 6.08
C ARG A 368 -7.55 11.62 6.73
N PHE A 369 -7.36 10.79 7.75
CA PHE A 369 -6.04 10.60 8.37
C PHE A 369 -5.05 9.99 7.39
N LEU A 370 -5.44 8.98 6.61
CA LEU A 370 -4.58 8.38 5.58
C LEU A 370 -4.08 9.43 4.59
N VAL A 371 -4.96 10.35 4.13
CA VAL A 371 -4.55 11.44 3.24
C VAL A 371 -3.49 12.34 3.90
N LEU A 372 -3.70 12.74 5.16
CA LEU A 372 -2.72 13.55 5.90
C LEU A 372 -1.40 12.80 6.15
N SER A 373 -1.45 11.53 6.52
CA SER A 373 -0.26 10.68 6.72
C SER A 373 0.51 10.48 5.42
N HIS A 374 -0.18 10.28 4.30
CA HIS A 374 0.42 10.13 2.99
C HIS A 374 1.09 11.45 2.55
N THR A 375 0.44 12.58 2.83
CA THR A 375 0.98 13.92 2.60
C THR A 375 2.24 14.17 3.46
N LEU A 376 2.18 13.83 4.75
CA LEU A 376 3.31 13.89 5.67
C LEU A 376 4.49 13.04 5.16
N LEU A 377 4.24 11.79 4.79
CA LEU A 377 5.26 10.88 4.24
C LEU A 377 5.85 11.42 2.92
N SER A 378 5.04 12.08 2.10
CA SER A 378 5.49 12.71 0.87
C SER A 378 6.46 13.88 1.12
N TYR A 379 6.21 14.70 2.15
CA TYR A 379 7.12 15.77 2.56
C TYR A 379 8.41 15.21 3.18
N LEU A 380 8.31 14.15 3.99
CA LEU A 380 9.49 13.44 4.51
C LEU A 380 10.33 12.84 3.37
N SER A 381 9.70 12.26 2.36
CA SER A 381 10.39 11.75 1.16
C SER A 381 11.04 12.89 0.36
N GLY A 382 10.41 14.06 0.32
CA GLY A 382 10.99 15.28 -0.26
C GLY A 382 12.27 15.71 0.46
N LEU A 383 12.27 15.72 1.80
CA LEU A 383 13.47 15.97 2.61
C LEU A 383 14.54 14.89 2.39
N GLY A 384 14.14 13.62 2.39
CA GLY A 384 15.04 12.49 2.17
C GLY A 384 15.75 12.58 0.81
N ALA A 385 15.03 12.93 -0.25
CA ALA A 385 15.57 12.99 -1.61
C ALA A 385 16.59 14.10 -1.87
N HIS A 386 16.67 15.13 -1.01
CA HIS A 386 17.51 16.33 -1.19
C HIS A 386 18.61 16.49 -0.13
N ARG A 387 18.93 15.40 0.61
CA ARG A 387 19.93 15.39 1.68
C ARG A 387 21.40 15.33 1.21
N ASP A 388 21.67 15.65 -0.06
CA ASP A 388 23.00 15.47 -0.67
C ASP A 388 24.05 16.45 -0.11
N ALA A 389 23.62 17.56 0.49
CA ALA A 389 24.51 18.55 1.11
C ALA A 389 24.18 18.73 2.61
N PRO A 390 25.19 18.70 3.51
CA PRO A 390 24.98 18.98 4.92
C PRO A 390 24.64 20.45 5.14
N LEU A 391 23.87 20.73 6.19
CA LEU A 391 23.53 22.11 6.57
C LEU A 391 24.69 22.80 7.29
N PRO A 392 24.86 24.13 7.12
CA PRO A 392 25.81 24.91 7.92
C PRO A 392 25.55 24.77 9.44
N PRO A 393 26.58 24.88 10.31
CA PRO A 393 26.44 24.63 11.75
C PRO A 393 25.37 25.50 12.44
N GLU A 394 25.29 26.78 12.11
CA GLU A 394 24.31 27.73 12.69
C GLU A 394 22.87 27.35 12.31
N VAL A 395 22.67 26.94 11.05
CA VAL A 395 21.37 26.50 10.52
C VAL A 395 20.98 25.14 11.11
N ARG A 396 21.97 24.28 11.37
CA ARG A 396 21.76 22.95 11.96
C ARG A 396 21.12 23.03 13.33
N GLU A 397 21.62 23.89 14.22
CA GLU A 397 21.05 24.07 15.56
C GLU A 397 19.58 24.51 15.48
N GLN A 398 19.28 25.51 14.66
CA GLN A 398 17.93 26.04 14.50
C GLN A 398 16.96 25.03 13.88
N LEU A 399 17.32 24.42 12.74
CA LEU A 399 16.41 23.58 11.96
C LEU A 399 16.36 22.14 12.43
N ILE A 400 17.50 21.55 12.82
CA ILE A 400 17.57 20.15 13.23
C ILE A 400 17.26 20.00 14.72
N GLU A 401 18.03 20.67 15.58
CA GLU A 401 17.91 20.52 17.03
C GLU A 401 16.70 21.27 17.59
N GLY A 402 16.31 22.40 16.98
CA GLY A 402 15.09 23.12 17.29
C GLY A 402 13.86 22.53 16.58
N ALA A 403 13.67 22.90 15.31
CA ALA A 403 12.42 22.65 14.60
C ALA A 403 12.12 21.16 14.39
N ALA A 404 13.03 20.40 13.79
CA ALA A 404 12.77 19.00 13.45
C ALA A 404 12.64 18.09 14.68
N ALA A 405 13.42 18.35 15.74
CA ALA A 405 13.28 17.64 17.01
C ALA A 405 11.91 17.90 17.67
N SER A 406 11.45 19.15 17.68
CA SER A 406 10.11 19.52 18.17
C SER A 406 9.01 18.85 17.35
N LEU A 407 9.11 18.85 16.02
CA LEU A 407 8.15 18.16 15.14
C LEU A 407 8.12 16.66 15.39
N ALA A 408 9.28 16.00 15.53
CA ALA A 408 9.35 14.57 15.82
C ALA A 408 8.73 14.24 17.19
N ALA A 409 8.94 15.10 18.20
CA ALA A 409 8.31 14.96 19.51
C ALA A 409 6.78 15.11 19.44
N SER A 410 6.27 16.09 18.71
CA SER A 410 4.83 16.26 18.47
C SER A 410 4.20 15.06 17.74
N ILE A 411 4.87 14.52 16.72
CA ILE A 411 4.39 13.32 16.01
C ILE A 411 4.33 12.11 16.97
N ASP A 412 5.34 11.95 17.83
CA ASP A 412 5.37 10.86 18.82
C ASP A 412 4.31 11.03 19.91
N GLU A 413 4.03 12.26 20.34
CA GLU A 413 2.94 12.55 21.29
C GLU A 413 1.59 12.09 20.72
N ILE A 414 1.26 12.48 19.48
CA ILE A 414 0.02 12.06 18.80
C ILE A 414 0.00 10.52 18.65
N ALA A 415 1.13 9.91 18.28
CA ALA A 415 1.25 8.47 18.14
C ALA A 415 0.99 7.75 19.48
N GLN A 416 1.57 8.25 20.58
CA GLN A 416 1.42 7.68 21.91
C GLN A 416 -0.02 7.83 22.42
N SER A 417 -0.63 9.01 22.25
CA SER A 417 -2.03 9.24 22.58
C SER A 417 -2.97 8.30 21.83
N LEU A 418 -2.74 8.07 20.53
CA LEU A 418 -3.49 7.09 19.75
C LEU A 418 -3.28 5.65 20.25
N ALA A 419 -2.04 5.27 20.55
CA ALA A 419 -1.70 3.92 21.01
C ALA A 419 -2.33 3.59 22.37
N MET A 420 -2.29 4.55 23.30
CA MET A 420 -2.79 4.44 24.68
C MET A 420 -4.26 4.83 24.82
N ARG A 421 -4.85 5.45 23.79
CA ARG A 421 -6.20 6.06 23.80
C ARG A 421 -6.34 7.15 24.87
N GLU A 422 -5.28 7.94 25.04
CA GLU A 422 -5.25 9.08 25.96
C GLU A 422 -5.67 10.36 25.23
N PRO A 423 -6.36 11.30 25.90
CA PRO A 423 -6.74 12.57 25.29
C PRO A 423 -5.52 13.30 24.70
N VAL A 424 -5.66 13.76 23.45
CA VAL A 424 -4.66 14.61 22.79
C VAL A 424 -5.22 16.02 22.63
N ALA A 425 -4.38 17.03 22.87
CA ALA A 425 -4.74 18.42 22.61
C ALA A 425 -4.99 18.62 21.11
N VAL A 426 -6.11 19.26 20.76
CA VAL A 426 -6.52 19.50 19.36
C VAL A 426 -5.68 20.61 18.71
N GLN A 427 -5.17 21.54 19.51
CA GLN A 427 -4.37 22.68 19.09
C GLN A 427 -3.12 22.79 19.97
N SER A 428 -2.04 23.30 19.40
CA SER A 428 -0.80 23.60 20.10
C SER A 428 -0.27 24.94 19.61
N ASP A 429 -0.25 25.93 20.52
CA ASP A 429 0.26 27.27 20.22
C ASP A 429 1.75 27.23 19.82
N ALA A 430 2.49 26.27 20.38
CA ALA A 430 3.89 26.05 20.04
C ALA A 430 4.07 25.56 18.59
N GLU A 431 3.19 24.68 18.10
CA GLU A 431 3.22 24.20 16.73
C GLU A 431 2.83 25.31 15.74
N GLU A 432 1.85 26.14 16.08
CA GLU A 432 1.44 27.27 15.25
C GLU A 432 2.52 28.35 15.17
N ALA A 433 3.16 28.66 16.30
CA ALA A 433 4.30 29.58 16.34
C ALA A 433 5.50 29.03 15.55
N LEU A 434 5.79 27.73 15.65
CA LEU A 434 6.84 27.07 14.89
C LEU A 434 6.56 27.11 13.39
N ALA A 435 5.33 26.80 12.97
CA ALA A 435 4.93 26.89 11.55
C ALA A 435 5.12 28.30 11.00
N THR A 436 4.68 29.31 11.74
CA THR A 436 4.81 30.72 11.35
C THR A 436 6.28 31.15 11.25
N SER A 437 7.12 30.73 12.20
CA SER A 437 8.56 30.99 12.18
C SER A 437 9.25 30.34 10.97
N LEU A 438 8.89 29.09 10.65
CA LEU A 438 9.45 28.38 9.49
C LEU A 438 8.98 28.98 8.15
N GLU A 439 7.78 29.55 8.08
CA GLU A 439 7.26 30.24 6.89
C GLU A 439 7.88 31.62 6.65
N GLN A 440 8.35 32.28 7.71
CA GLN A 440 9.06 33.56 7.64
C GLN A 440 10.50 33.35 7.15
N MET A 441 10.67 33.36 5.82
CA MET A 441 11.97 33.19 5.18
C MET A 441 12.51 34.53 4.64
N PRO A 442 13.79 34.86 4.89
CA PRO A 442 14.46 35.94 4.17
C PRO A 442 14.43 35.71 2.64
N GLU A 443 14.55 36.78 1.86
CA GLU A 443 14.65 36.64 0.39
C GLU A 443 15.98 36.00 -0.02
N GLU A 444 17.06 36.28 0.71
CA GLU A 444 18.41 35.73 0.48
C GLU A 444 18.71 34.60 1.48
N ILE A 445 18.38 33.36 1.10
CA ILE A 445 18.74 32.16 1.86
C ILE A 445 19.17 31.09 0.86
N ASP A 446 20.13 30.26 1.26
CA ASP A 446 20.60 29.11 0.50
C ASP A 446 19.44 28.21 0.04
N GLU A 447 19.50 27.69 -1.19
CA GLU A 447 18.42 26.86 -1.75
C GLU A 447 18.21 25.56 -0.96
N GLY A 448 19.28 24.96 -0.42
CA GLY A 448 19.23 23.76 0.40
C GLY A 448 18.55 24.03 1.75
N GLN A 449 18.97 25.10 2.43
CA GLN A 449 18.30 25.56 3.67
C GLN A 449 16.82 25.86 3.42
N ARG A 450 16.49 26.54 2.31
CA ARG A 450 15.12 26.90 1.98
C ARG A 450 14.24 25.67 1.79
N LEU A 451 14.75 24.66 1.10
CA LEU A 451 14.05 23.41 0.88
C LEU A 451 13.74 22.74 2.22
N VAL A 452 14.74 22.61 3.10
CA VAL A 452 14.56 21.98 4.42
C VAL A 452 13.52 22.75 5.23
N GLN A 453 13.67 24.07 5.35
CA GLN A 453 12.75 24.91 6.12
C GLN A 453 11.31 24.87 5.54
N THR A 454 11.16 24.85 4.21
CA THR A 454 9.84 24.76 3.56
C THR A 454 9.17 23.43 3.87
N GLN A 455 9.91 22.33 3.76
CA GLN A 455 9.36 21.00 4.05
C GLN A 455 9.03 20.83 5.54
N LEU A 456 9.85 21.36 6.45
CA LEU A 456 9.54 21.36 7.88
C LEU A 456 8.30 22.20 8.18
N ALA A 457 8.10 23.35 7.53
CA ALA A 457 6.88 24.14 7.64
C ALA A 457 5.65 23.35 7.17
N LEU A 458 5.74 22.69 6.01
CA LEU A 458 4.67 21.86 5.46
C LEU A 458 4.33 20.67 6.38
N ILE A 459 5.33 20.04 6.98
CA ILE A 459 5.17 18.98 8.00
C ILE A 459 4.46 19.54 9.24
N CYS A 460 4.89 20.71 9.74
CA CYS A 460 4.28 21.37 10.90
C CYS A 460 2.79 21.65 10.66
N ARG A 461 2.43 22.13 9.46
CA ARG A 461 1.03 22.39 9.08
C ARG A 461 0.16 21.13 9.01
N GLN A 462 0.73 19.92 8.93
CA GLN A 462 -0.04 18.68 9.04
C GLN A 462 -0.39 18.30 10.49
N LEU A 463 0.31 18.83 11.49
CA LEU A 463 0.15 18.41 12.89
C LEU A 463 -1.23 18.80 13.47
N GLY A 464 -1.71 20.02 13.25
CA GLY A 464 -3.02 20.46 13.73
C GLY A 464 -4.19 19.60 13.21
N PRO A 465 -4.30 19.36 11.89
CA PRO A 465 -5.26 18.42 11.33
C PRO A 465 -5.11 16.99 11.88
N LEU A 466 -3.88 16.48 12.04
CA LEU A 466 -3.62 15.16 12.61
C LEU A 466 -4.07 15.06 14.07
N ARG A 467 -3.79 16.08 14.91
CA ARG A 467 -4.28 16.19 16.30
C ARG A 467 -5.80 16.18 16.36
N THR A 468 -6.45 16.93 15.48
CA THR A 468 -7.91 17.01 15.40
C THR A 468 -8.54 15.65 15.09
N LEU A 469 -8.02 14.95 14.07
CA LEU A 469 -8.52 13.62 13.72
C LEU A 469 -8.20 12.59 14.81
N ALA A 470 -7.01 12.66 15.41
CA ALA A 470 -6.64 11.77 16.52
C ALA A 470 -7.58 11.95 17.72
N ALA A 471 -7.84 13.19 18.13
CA ALA A 471 -8.78 13.49 19.21
C ALA A 471 -10.19 12.97 18.92
N HIS A 472 -10.65 13.03 17.66
CA HIS A 472 -11.94 12.49 17.26
C HIS A 472 -11.99 10.97 17.38
N LEU A 473 -10.94 10.26 16.95
CA LEU A 473 -10.82 8.80 17.05
C LEU A 473 -10.67 8.29 18.50
N ILE A 474 -10.18 9.13 19.40
CA ILE A 474 -10.03 8.80 20.83
C ILE A 474 -11.33 9.05 21.61
N LYS A 475 -12.12 10.09 21.25
CA LYS A 475 -13.32 10.52 21.99
C LYS A 475 -14.54 9.60 21.84
N GLU A 476 -14.61 8.74 20.83
CA GLU A 476 -15.69 7.75 20.73
C GLU A 476 -15.30 6.48 21.52
N PRO A 477 -15.86 6.24 22.72
CA PRO A 477 -15.78 4.91 23.28
C PRO A 477 -16.54 3.98 22.33
N VAL A 478 -15.83 3.04 21.73
CA VAL A 478 -16.44 1.83 21.17
C VAL A 478 -17.26 1.24 22.33
N LYS A 479 -18.58 1.46 22.35
CA LYS A 479 -19.49 0.71 23.21
C LYS A 479 -19.14 -0.76 22.98
N GLU A 480 -18.54 -1.41 23.97
CA GLU A 480 -18.42 -2.86 23.94
C GLU A 480 -19.84 -3.39 23.71
N PRO A 481 -20.04 -4.28 22.72
CA PRO A 481 -21.35 -4.86 22.53
C PRO A 481 -21.66 -5.64 23.81
N ASP A 482 -22.70 -5.21 24.50
CA ASP A 482 -23.29 -5.95 25.58
C ASP A 482 -23.61 -7.36 25.04
N ILE A 483 -22.98 -8.37 25.64
CA ILE A 483 -23.09 -9.77 25.19
C ILE A 483 -24.52 -10.30 25.45
N THR A 484 -25.37 -9.51 26.10
CA THR A 484 -26.72 -9.90 26.49
C THR A 484 -27.81 -9.68 25.43
N ASP A 485 -27.57 -8.92 24.35
CA ASP A 485 -28.64 -8.56 23.39
C ASP A 485 -28.69 -9.43 22.12
N ARG A 486 -28.11 -10.64 22.14
CA ARG A 486 -28.11 -11.60 21.01
C ARG A 486 -29.21 -12.67 21.08
N ALA A 487 -30.24 -12.45 21.89
CA ALA A 487 -31.42 -13.30 21.93
C ALA A 487 -32.68 -12.48 21.58
N ALA A 488 -32.74 -11.96 20.36
CA ALA A 488 -33.98 -11.51 19.71
C ALA A 488 -33.83 -11.62 18.18
#